data_AF-A0A959I2V4-F1
#
_entry.id   AF-A0A959I2V4-F1
#
_cell.length_a   1.000
_cell.length_b   1.000
_cell.length_c   1.000
_cell.angle_alpha   90.00
_cell.angle_beta   90.00
_cell.angle_gamma   90.00
#
_symmetry.space_group_name_H-M   'P 1'
#
loop_
_entity.id
_entity.type
_entity.pdbx_description
1 polymer ?
#
loop_
_entity_poly.entity_id
_entity_poly.type
_entity_poly.pdbx_seq_one_letter_code
_entity_poly.pdbx_strand_id
1 'polypeptide(L)'
;MKNALLLFAFQTLVVIAWAQPAYEVVEAPHWLNQKFVNAYSINLIGATPDDVGQAWQDFLQESGGKEIKTLDGEVYYCKNITFPAISQQPFEVFFQIYSDGGSGSFLTTWLKQGDNFLSTKGDWAAFSPVSRMLIQFSFHLEDLLKVKIQQENLQRAKDLYPDEPKGNNNNG
;
A
#
# COMPACT_ATOMS: atom_id res chain seq x y z
N MET A 1 12.06 55.68 41.12
CA MET A 1 11.82 54.26 40.84
C MET A 1 10.99 54.19 39.55
N LYS A 2 11.58 53.75 38.44
CA LYS A 2 10.92 53.64 37.13
C LYS A 2 10.63 52.16 36.88
N ASN A 3 9.36 51.83 36.74
CA ASN A 3 8.87 50.47 36.52
C ASN A 3 9.26 50.01 35.10
N ALA A 4 10.01 48.91 35.01
CA ALA A 4 10.29 48.21 33.76
C ALA A 4 9.19 47.17 33.53
N LEU A 5 8.31 47.44 32.56
CA LEU A 5 7.32 46.48 32.07
C LEU A 5 7.98 45.66 30.94
N LEU A 6 8.33 44.42 31.23
CA LEU A 6 8.95 43.51 30.26
C LEU A 6 7.85 42.61 29.67
N LEU A 7 7.36 42.94 28.47
CA LEU A 7 6.46 42.10 27.69
C LEU A 7 7.27 41.00 27.01
N PHE A 8 7.17 39.76 27.50
CA PHE A 8 7.57 38.58 26.73
C PHE A 8 6.39 38.17 25.83
N ALA A 9 6.50 38.48 24.54
CA ALA A 9 5.63 37.89 23.52
C ALA A 9 6.09 36.45 23.26
N PHE A 10 5.41 35.48 23.87
CA PHE A 10 5.62 34.06 23.61
C PHE A 10 4.90 33.71 22.30
N GLN A 11 5.61 33.74 21.18
CA GLN A 11 5.07 33.20 19.93
C GLN A 11 5.08 31.68 20.00
N THR A 12 3.91 31.09 20.25
CA THR A 12 3.70 29.66 20.09
C THR A 12 3.71 29.33 18.60
N LEU A 13 4.88 28.93 18.09
CA LEU A 13 4.98 28.20 16.84
C LEU A 13 4.25 26.86 17.02
N VAL A 14 3.00 26.80 16.56
CA VAL A 14 2.30 25.54 16.34
C VAL A 14 2.95 24.90 15.12
N VAL A 15 4.01 24.15 15.34
CA VAL A 15 4.54 23.23 14.33
C VAL A 15 3.52 22.11 14.23
N ILE A 16 2.65 22.18 13.22
CA ILE A 16 1.81 21.04 12.85
C ILE A 16 2.78 20.01 12.28
N ALA A 17 3.34 19.18 13.16
CA ALA A 17 4.04 17.98 12.77
C ALA A 17 3.00 17.05 12.16
N TRP A 18 2.80 17.14 10.85
CA TRP A 18 2.27 16.05 10.07
C TRP A 18 3.30 14.93 10.19
N ALA A 19 3.16 14.10 11.21
CA ALA A 19 3.85 12.82 11.28
C ALA A 19 3.31 12.00 10.10
N GLN A 20 3.93 12.16 8.93
CA GLN A 20 3.75 11.21 7.85
C GLN A 20 4.07 9.84 8.46
N PRO A 21 3.14 8.87 8.44
CA PRO A 21 3.54 7.53 8.82
C PRO A 21 4.69 7.16 7.89
N ALA A 22 5.86 6.97 8.47
CA ALA A 22 6.98 6.46 7.71
C ALA A 22 6.56 5.06 7.27
N TYR A 23 6.21 4.89 5.99
CA TYR A 23 6.02 3.58 5.41
C TYR A 23 7.34 2.83 5.58
N GLU A 24 7.38 1.95 6.57
CA GLU A 24 8.55 1.14 6.88
C GLU A 24 8.40 -0.22 6.23
N VAL A 25 9.41 -0.57 5.43
CA VAL A 25 9.53 -1.91 4.86
C VAL A 25 10.46 -2.71 5.76
N VAL A 26 9.93 -3.75 6.36
CA VAL A 26 10.67 -4.65 7.26
C VAL A 26 11.01 -5.93 6.52
N GLU A 27 12.28 -6.31 6.52
CA GLU A 27 12.70 -7.63 6.09
C GLU A 27 12.83 -8.56 7.30
N ALA A 28 12.08 -9.66 7.29
CA ALA A 28 12.12 -10.65 8.36
C ALA A 28 11.76 -12.05 7.84
N PRO A 29 12.23 -13.12 8.50
CA PRO A 29 11.75 -14.47 8.22
C PRO A 29 10.27 -14.61 8.57
N HIS A 30 9.47 -15.10 7.61
CA HIS A 30 8.06 -15.46 7.79
C HIS A 30 7.81 -16.90 7.30
N TRP A 31 6.71 -17.50 7.76
CA TRP A 31 6.29 -18.84 7.32
C TRP A 31 5.78 -18.82 5.89
N LEU A 32 6.31 -19.72 5.06
CA LEU A 32 5.80 -20.05 3.73
C LEU A 32 5.90 -21.56 3.54
N ASN A 33 4.76 -22.25 3.31
CA ASN A 33 4.71 -23.70 3.06
C ASN A 33 5.59 -24.53 4.02
N GLN A 34 5.35 -24.40 5.33
CA GLN A 34 6.06 -25.13 6.39
C GLN A 34 7.57 -24.83 6.48
N LYS A 35 8.05 -23.71 5.93
CA LYS A 35 9.43 -23.25 6.09
C LYS A 35 9.45 -21.79 6.51
N PHE A 36 10.45 -21.40 7.31
CA PHE A 36 10.78 -20.01 7.55
C PHE A 36 11.69 -19.51 6.43
N VAL A 37 11.20 -18.53 5.67
CA VAL A 37 11.92 -17.92 4.55
C VAL A 37 11.82 -16.40 4.65
N ASN A 38 12.82 -15.73 4.10
CA ASN A 38 12.91 -14.28 4.16
C ASN A 38 11.79 -13.61 3.35
N ALA A 39 11.15 -12.62 3.95
CA ALA A 39 10.05 -11.87 3.36
C ALA A 39 10.22 -10.37 3.61
N TYR A 40 9.49 -9.58 2.83
CA TYR A 40 9.39 -8.13 3.00
C TYR A 40 7.95 -7.78 3.37
N SER A 41 7.80 -7.00 4.44
CA SER A 41 6.50 -6.62 4.98
C SER A 41 6.37 -5.10 5.01
N ILE A 42 5.20 -4.58 4.63
CA ILE A 42 4.86 -3.17 4.72
C ILE A 42 3.46 -3.02 5.34
N ASN A 43 3.30 -2.03 6.23
CA ASN A 43 2.00 -1.65 6.78
C ASN A 43 1.37 -0.54 5.93
N LEU A 44 0.16 -0.79 5.43
CA LEU A 44 -0.60 0.09 4.56
C LEU A 44 -1.77 0.67 5.36
N ILE A 45 -1.50 1.81 5.99
CA ILE A 45 -2.45 2.50 6.88
C ILE A 45 -3.63 3.04 6.07
N GLY A 46 -4.84 2.87 6.60
CA GLY A 46 -6.08 3.36 5.99
C GLY A 46 -6.61 2.50 4.83
N ALA A 47 -5.94 1.39 4.51
CA ALA A 47 -6.39 0.44 3.50
C ALA A 47 -6.92 -0.84 4.14
N THR A 48 -8.00 -1.39 3.58
CA THR A 48 -8.51 -2.72 3.97
C THR A 48 -7.72 -3.83 3.30
N PRO A 49 -7.76 -5.08 3.81
CA PRO A 49 -7.09 -6.21 3.17
C PRO A 49 -7.55 -6.42 1.72
N ASP A 50 -8.82 -6.16 1.43
CA ASP A 50 -9.38 -6.28 0.09
C ASP A 50 -8.84 -5.20 -0.85
N ASP A 51 -8.74 -3.95 -0.39
CA ASP A 51 -8.17 -2.86 -1.20
C ASP A 51 -6.70 -3.13 -1.53
N VAL A 52 -5.92 -3.56 -0.54
CA VAL A 52 -4.52 -3.95 -0.72
C VAL A 52 -4.42 -5.15 -1.66
N GLY A 53 -5.29 -6.15 -1.47
CA GLY A 53 -5.34 -7.36 -2.26
C GLY A 53 -5.55 -7.06 -3.73
N GLN A 54 -6.60 -6.31 -4.05
CA GLN A 54 -6.91 -5.95 -5.42
C GLN A 54 -5.77 -5.15 -6.05
N ALA A 55 -5.32 -4.07 -5.40
CA ALA A 55 -4.28 -3.21 -5.95
C ALA A 55 -2.95 -3.95 -6.15
N TRP A 56 -2.56 -4.82 -5.21
CA TRP A 56 -1.34 -5.60 -5.34
C TRP A 56 -1.44 -6.63 -6.48
N GLN A 57 -2.57 -7.30 -6.60
CA GLN A 57 -2.81 -8.23 -7.70
C GLN A 57 -2.72 -7.54 -9.07
N ASP A 58 -3.33 -6.37 -9.20
CA ASP A 58 -3.26 -5.56 -10.42
C ASP A 58 -1.82 -5.15 -10.72
N PHE A 59 -1.09 -4.66 -9.71
CA PHE A 59 0.34 -4.31 -9.83
C PHE A 59 1.20 -5.50 -10.31
N LEU A 60 0.94 -6.71 -9.81
CA LEU A 60 1.65 -7.92 -10.24
C LEU A 60 1.30 -8.31 -11.68
N GLN A 61 0.05 -8.16 -12.10
CA GLN A 61 -0.39 -8.45 -13.47
C GLN A 61 0.22 -7.46 -14.47
N GLU A 62 0.22 -6.17 -14.15
CA GLU A 62 0.89 -5.12 -14.95
C GLU A 62 2.39 -5.38 -15.11
N SER A 63 3.00 -6.01 -14.11
CA SER A 63 4.40 -6.43 -14.10
C SER A 63 4.66 -7.76 -14.85
N GLY A 64 3.69 -8.24 -15.64
CA GLY A 64 3.78 -9.45 -16.46
C GLY A 64 3.36 -10.73 -15.76
N GLY A 65 2.89 -10.63 -14.50
CA GLY A 65 2.38 -11.76 -13.74
C GLY A 65 1.19 -12.43 -14.42
N LYS A 66 1.19 -13.77 -14.41
CA LYS A 66 0.10 -14.58 -14.95
C LYS A 66 -0.51 -15.43 -13.86
N GLU A 67 -1.84 -15.54 -13.88
CA GLU A 67 -2.65 -16.44 -13.03
C GLU A 67 -2.27 -16.39 -11.55
N ILE A 68 -3.01 -15.58 -10.78
CA ILE A 68 -2.85 -15.54 -9.33
C ILE A 68 -3.56 -16.75 -8.73
N LYS A 69 -2.81 -17.60 -8.04
CA LYS A 69 -3.32 -18.82 -7.42
C LYS A 69 -3.31 -18.67 -5.91
N THR A 70 -4.38 -19.10 -5.27
CA THR A 70 -4.40 -19.28 -3.82
C THR A 70 -3.69 -20.59 -3.48
N LEU A 71 -2.73 -20.53 -2.57
CA LEU A 71 -2.09 -21.68 -1.95
C LEU A 71 -2.77 -21.99 -0.61
N ASP A 72 -2.29 -23.02 0.08
CA ASP A 72 -2.78 -23.37 1.42
C ASP A 72 -2.60 -22.20 2.40
N GLY A 73 -3.70 -21.81 3.04
CA GLY A 73 -3.75 -20.78 4.09
C GLY A 73 -3.43 -19.36 3.58
N GLU A 74 -4.42 -18.63 3.08
CA GLU A 74 -4.42 -17.17 2.72
C GLU A 74 -3.17 -16.60 2.01
N VAL A 75 -2.29 -17.46 1.49
CA VAL A 75 -1.11 -17.10 0.73
C VAL A 75 -1.45 -17.22 -0.75
N TYR A 76 -1.08 -16.20 -1.50
CA TYR A 76 -1.26 -16.13 -2.93
C TYR A 76 0.08 -16.28 -3.62
N TYR A 77 0.02 -16.75 -4.87
CA TYR A 77 1.19 -17.04 -5.69
C TYR A 77 0.99 -16.53 -7.11
N CYS A 78 2.01 -15.88 -7.65
CA CYS A 78 2.08 -15.47 -9.04
C CYS A 78 3.50 -15.68 -9.58
N LYS A 79 3.62 -15.97 -10.87
CA LYS A 79 4.90 -16.31 -11.53
C LYS A 79 5.17 -15.47 -12.76
N ASN A 80 6.43 -15.48 -13.20
CA ASN A 80 6.93 -14.76 -14.37
C ASN A 80 6.82 -13.25 -14.24
N ILE A 81 7.02 -12.72 -13.03
CA ILE A 81 6.94 -11.28 -12.76
C ILE A 81 8.32 -10.67 -12.92
N THR A 82 8.44 -9.63 -13.73
CA THR A 82 9.72 -8.93 -13.88
C THR A 82 9.61 -7.57 -13.22
N PHE A 83 10.53 -7.31 -12.28
CA PHE A 83 10.71 -6.00 -11.67
C PHE A 83 12.04 -5.41 -12.12
N PRO A 84 12.10 -4.64 -13.23
CA PRO A 84 13.37 -4.20 -13.83
C PRO A 84 14.26 -3.39 -12.88
N ALA A 85 13.66 -2.73 -11.89
CA ALA A 85 14.37 -1.99 -10.85
C ALA A 85 15.13 -2.89 -9.87
N ILE A 86 14.74 -4.17 -9.74
CA ILE A 86 15.35 -5.17 -8.86
C ILE A 86 16.22 -6.12 -9.68
N SER A 87 15.67 -6.72 -10.74
CA SER A 87 16.34 -7.70 -11.60
C SER A 87 15.67 -7.77 -12.97
N GLN A 88 16.46 -8.09 -13.99
CA GLN A 88 15.96 -8.37 -15.34
C GLN A 88 15.43 -9.81 -15.50
N GLN A 89 15.66 -10.66 -14.50
CA GLN A 89 15.17 -12.03 -14.48
C GLN A 89 13.77 -12.08 -13.85
N PRO A 90 12.91 -13.02 -14.29
CA PRO A 90 11.59 -13.19 -13.72
C PRO A 90 11.66 -13.74 -12.29
N PHE A 91 10.72 -13.27 -11.47
CA PHE A 91 10.45 -13.73 -10.13
C PHE A 91 9.19 -14.61 -10.07
N GLU A 92 9.20 -15.50 -9.09
CA GLU A 92 8.02 -16.05 -8.46
C GLU A 92 7.72 -15.21 -7.22
N VAL A 93 6.49 -14.70 -7.11
CA VAL A 93 6.04 -13.87 -6.00
C VAL A 93 5.00 -14.62 -5.21
N PHE A 94 5.26 -14.77 -3.91
CA PHE A 94 4.26 -15.21 -2.95
C PHE A 94 3.87 -14.00 -2.10
N PHE A 95 2.61 -13.90 -1.70
CA PHE A 95 2.21 -12.83 -0.81
C PHE A 95 1.05 -13.23 0.09
N GLN A 96 0.98 -12.56 1.24
CA GLN A 96 -0.11 -12.68 2.19
C GLN A 96 -0.52 -11.27 2.61
N ILE A 97 -1.82 -11.09 2.79
CA ILE A 97 -2.39 -9.82 3.26
C ILE A 97 -3.26 -10.12 4.47
N TYR A 98 -3.05 -9.38 5.54
CA TYR A 98 -3.80 -9.55 6.78
C TYR A 98 -3.92 -8.22 7.51
N SER A 99 -4.86 -8.14 8.45
CA SER A 99 -4.98 -7.04 9.40
C SER A 99 -4.86 -7.61 10.82
N ASP A 100 -4.19 -6.89 11.70
CA ASP A 100 -4.07 -7.22 13.12
C ASP A 100 -5.16 -6.56 13.99
N GLY A 101 -6.19 -5.97 13.36
CA GLY A 101 -7.22 -5.17 14.03
C GLY A 101 -6.79 -3.72 14.29
N GLY A 102 -5.61 -3.31 13.84
CA GLY A 102 -5.14 -1.93 13.83
C GLY A 102 -5.73 -1.08 12.69
N SER A 103 -5.12 0.08 12.45
CA SER A 103 -5.58 1.08 11.47
C SER A 103 -5.15 0.80 10.02
N GLY A 104 -4.63 -0.39 9.73
CA GLY A 104 -4.07 -0.72 8.42
C GLY A 104 -4.06 -2.21 8.11
N SER A 105 -3.53 -2.50 6.93
CA SER A 105 -3.35 -3.86 6.42
C SER A 105 -1.87 -4.10 6.14
N PHE A 106 -1.39 -5.28 6.50
CA PHE A 106 -0.03 -5.71 6.26
C PHE A 106 0.03 -6.47 4.95
N LEU A 107 0.94 -6.07 4.08
CA LEU A 107 1.33 -6.83 2.91
C LEU A 107 2.69 -7.48 3.20
N THR A 108 2.72 -8.80 3.27
CA THR A 108 3.96 -9.58 3.35
C THR A 108 4.20 -10.27 2.01
N THR A 109 5.38 -10.09 1.42
CA THR A 109 5.74 -10.65 0.12
C THR A 109 7.08 -11.40 0.15
N TRP A 110 7.13 -12.52 -0.54
CA TRP A 110 8.35 -13.31 -0.76
C TRP A 110 8.69 -13.29 -2.25
N LEU A 111 9.90 -12.85 -2.56
CA LEU A 111 10.42 -12.78 -3.93
C LEU A 111 11.40 -13.93 -4.14
N LYS A 112 11.07 -14.88 -5.01
CA LYS A 112 11.91 -16.03 -5.33
C LYS A 112 12.45 -15.91 -6.76
N GLN A 113 13.75 -16.09 -6.92
CA GLN A 113 14.43 -16.11 -8.21
C GLN A 113 15.27 -17.40 -8.31
N GLY A 114 14.90 -18.28 -9.25
CA GLY A 114 15.45 -19.63 -9.30
C GLY A 114 15.10 -20.41 -8.02
N ASP A 115 16.11 -20.93 -7.32
CA ASP A 115 15.94 -21.70 -6.08
C ASP A 115 16.06 -20.86 -4.80
N ASN A 116 16.36 -19.56 -4.92
CA ASN A 116 16.64 -18.71 -3.78
C ASN A 116 15.56 -17.65 -3.57
N PHE A 117 15.23 -17.39 -2.30
CA PHE A 117 14.48 -16.21 -1.91
C PHE A 117 15.42 -15.03 -1.78
N LEU A 118 14.96 -13.87 -2.25
CA LEU A 118 15.70 -12.63 -2.15
C LEU A 118 15.86 -12.25 -0.67
N SER A 119 17.09 -11.94 -0.28
CA SER A 119 17.41 -11.50 1.09
C SER A 119 18.68 -10.67 1.11
N THR A 120 18.71 -9.68 2.00
CA THR A 120 19.88 -8.84 2.24
C THR A 120 21.04 -9.54 2.89
N LYS A 121 20.80 -10.69 3.52
CA LYS A 121 21.87 -11.55 4.02
C LYS A 121 22.73 -12.14 2.90
N GLY A 122 22.15 -12.31 1.71
CA GLY A 122 22.85 -12.81 0.52
C GLY A 122 23.32 -11.69 -0.42
N ASP A 123 22.55 -10.61 -0.54
CA ASP A 123 22.89 -9.44 -1.37
C ASP A 123 22.23 -8.16 -0.82
N TRP A 124 23.01 -7.32 -0.16
CA TRP A 124 22.55 -6.05 0.41
C TRP A 124 22.03 -5.08 -0.64
N ALA A 125 22.50 -5.17 -1.90
CA ALA A 125 22.08 -4.29 -2.98
C ALA A 125 20.60 -4.50 -3.35
N ALA A 126 20.04 -5.67 -3.04
CA ALA A 126 18.65 -6.02 -3.32
C ALA A 126 17.63 -5.39 -2.34
N PHE A 127 18.04 -4.97 -1.13
CA PHE A 127 17.11 -4.36 -0.16
C PHE A 127 16.47 -3.10 -0.73
N SER A 128 17.32 -2.19 -1.21
CA SER A 128 16.92 -0.83 -1.51
C SER A 128 15.93 -0.76 -2.68
N PRO A 129 16.09 -1.56 -3.76
CA PRO A 129 15.08 -1.70 -4.80
C PRO A 129 13.74 -2.26 -4.32
N VAL A 130 13.74 -3.30 -3.50
CA VAL A 130 12.49 -3.93 -3.00
C VAL A 130 11.74 -2.97 -2.09
N SER A 131 12.43 -2.35 -1.14
CA SER A 131 11.83 -1.38 -0.24
C SER A 131 11.27 -0.17 -0.99
N ARG A 132 11.99 0.32 -2.01
CA ARG A 132 11.48 1.38 -2.89
C ARG A 132 10.24 0.95 -3.67
N MET A 133 10.21 -0.27 -4.20
CA MET A 133 9.04 -0.81 -4.90
C MET A 133 7.81 -0.86 -3.97
N LEU A 134 7.97 -1.37 -2.75
CA LEU A 134 6.85 -1.47 -1.80
C LEU A 134 6.36 -0.09 -1.30
N ILE A 135 7.26 0.88 -1.13
CA ILE A 135 6.89 2.26 -0.81
C ILE A 135 6.20 2.94 -2.02
N GLN A 136 6.66 2.69 -3.25
CA GLN A 136 5.98 3.20 -4.44
C GLN A 136 4.57 2.60 -4.60
N PHE A 137 4.43 1.31 -4.30
CA PHE A 137 3.14 0.65 -4.25
C PHE A 137 2.21 1.30 -3.21
N SER A 138 2.72 1.66 -2.01
CA SER A 138 1.87 2.32 -1.00
C SER A 138 1.33 3.66 -1.48
N PHE A 139 2.14 4.48 -2.15
CA PHE A 139 1.67 5.74 -2.75
C PHE A 139 0.65 5.50 -3.86
N HIS A 140 0.86 4.50 -4.70
CA HIS A 140 -0.10 4.15 -5.74
C HIS A 140 -1.46 3.73 -5.13
N LEU A 141 -1.44 2.90 -4.09
CA LEU A 141 -2.63 2.49 -3.37
C LEU A 141 -3.36 3.69 -2.74
N GLU A 142 -2.64 4.62 -2.10
CA GLU A 142 -3.26 5.84 -1.56
C GLU A 142 -4.00 6.63 -2.65
N ASP A 143 -3.42 6.75 -3.84
CA ASP A 143 -4.03 7.50 -4.94
C ASP A 143 -5.29 6.78 -5.47
N LEU A 144 -5.27 5.45 -5.57
CA LEU A 144 -6.46 4.66 -5.88
C LEU A 144 -7.57 4.86 -4.83
N LEU A 145 -7.21 4.85 -3.54
CA LEU A 145 -8.16 5.04 -2.44
C LEU A 145 -8.75 6.46 -2.43
N LYS A 146 -7.95 7.50 -2.70
CA LYS A 146 -8.44 8.88 -2.84
C LYS A 146 -9.49 9.00 -3.93
N VAL A 147 -9.26 8.37 -5.09
CA VAL A 147 -10.21 8.36 -6.21
C VAL A 147 -11.50 7.62 -5.81
N LYS A 148 -11.38 6.44 -5.20
CA LYS A 148 -12.53 5.64 -4.72
C LYS A 148 -13.40 6.44 -3.74
N ILE A 149 -12.78 7.05 -2.72
CA ILE A 149 -13.48 7.88 -1.73
C ILE A 149 -14.18 9.08 -2.39
N GLN A 150 -13.53 9.73 -3.36
CA GLN A 150 -14.14 10.84 -4.08
C GLN A 150 -15.37 10.41 -4.88
N GLN A 151 -15.32 9.25 -5.53
CA GLN A 151 -16.45 8.68 -6.28
C GLN A 151 -17.61 8.31 -5.35
N GLU A 152 -17.33 7.66 -4.22
CA GLU A 152 -18.34 7.32 -3.21
C GLU A 152 -19.02 8.56 -2.64
N ASN A 153 -18.25 9.62 -2.36
CA ASN A 153 -18.80 10.89 -1.87
C ASN A 153 -19.67 11.57 -2.93
N LEU A 154 -19.27 11.53 -4.21
CA LEU A 154 -20.08 12.07 -5.30
C LEU A 154 -21.39 11.29 -5.47
N GLN A 155 -21.35 9.97 -5.36
CA GLN A 155 -22.54 9.13 -5.44
C GLN A 155 -23.48 9.42 -4.26
N ARG A 156 -22.97 9.49 -3.03
CA ARG A 156 -23.75 9.87 -1.85
C ARG A 156 -24.39 11.25 -2.01
N ALA A 157 -23.68 12.22 -2.59
CA ALA A 157 -24.23 13.53 -2.87
C ALA A 157 -25.40 13.46 -3.86
N LYS A 158 -25.30 12.64 -4.91
CA LYS A 158 -26.42 12.41 -5.85
C LYS A 158 -27.61 11.71 -5.21
N ASP A 159 -27.36 10.76 -4.32
CA ASP A 159 -28.41 10.02 -3.62
C ASP A 159 -29.17 10.93 -2.62
N LEU A 160 -28.46 11.87 -1.98
CA LEU A 160 -29.03 12.84 -1.05
C LEU A 160 -29.72 14.02 -1.77
N TYR A 161 -29.21 14.41 -2.93
CA TYR A 161 -29.72 15.51 -3.75
C TYR A 161 -29.96 15.01 -5.18
N PRO A 162 -31.00 14.17 -5.40
CA PRO A 162 -31.32 13.71 -6.74
C PRO A 162 -31.71 14.90 -7.61
N ASP A 163 -31.19 14.94 -8.84
CA ASP A 163 -31.58 15.96 -9.81
C ASP A 163 -33.12 15.95 -9.96
N GLU A 164 -33.75 17.13 -9.84
CA GLU A 164 -35.19 17.23 -10.05
C GLU A 164 -35.55 16.65 -11.43
N PRO A 165 -36.62 15.83 -11.53
CA PRO A 165 -37.02 15.27 -12.82
C PRO A 165 -37.26 16.42 -13.79
N LYS A 166 -36.46 16.47 -14.86
CA LYS A 166 -36.64 17.46 -15.93
C LYS A 166 -38.08 17.37 -16.41
N GLY A 167 -38.88 18.37 -16.03
CA GLY A 167 -40.28 18.48 -16.42
C GLY A 167 -40.38 18.28 -17.93
N ASN A 168 -41.09 17.23 -18.31
CA ASN A 168 -41.27 16.86 -19.71
C ASN A 168 -42.14 17.95 -20.34
N ASN A 169 -41.51 18.96 -20.94
CA ASN A 169 -42.20 20.00 -21.70
C ASN A 169 -42.73 19.40 -23.01
N ASN A 170 -43.80 18.60 -22.90
CA ASN A 170 -44.69 18.31 -24.00
C ASN A 170 -45.54 19.56 -24.25
N ASN A 171 -44.98 20.53 -24.96
CA ASN A 171 -45.78 21.56 -25.62
C ASN A 171 -46.26 20.97 -26.95
N GLY A 172 -47.57 20.75 -27.01
CA GLY A 172 -48.30 20.43 -28.24
C GLY A 172 -48.54 21.64 -29.14
#